data_AF-A0A954EQZ7-F1
#
_entry.id   AF-A0A954EQZ7-F1
#
_cell.length_a   1.000
_cell.length_b   1.000
_cell.length_c   1.000
_cell.angle_alpha   90.00
_cell.angle_beta   90.00
_cell.angle_gamma   90.00
#
_symmetry.space_group_name_H-M   'P 1'
#
loop_
_entity.id
_entity.type
_entity.pdbx_description
1 polymer ?
#
loop_
_entity_poly.entity_id
_entity_poly.type
_entity_poly.pdbx_seq_one_letter_code
_entity_poly.pdbx_strand_id
1 'polypeptide(L)'
;MTEFELRERLTHCIELEYILLGDLRDLLEEAPSKETSRWLTAVLDVLLEKIPEEFEMRCEDGYLQSVIDKEPNWEPLVQRLQEQHFTMFRSLKAFRDRLRSGDIEVVSAESLKLSLGEWIESFTNHRRSEQRLVLMATHVDVGWGG
;
A
#
# COMPACT_ATOMS: atom_id res chain seq x y z
N MET A 1 -9.07 23.20 -0.89
CA MET A 1 -9.43 21.81 -0.61
C MET A 1 -9.63 21.70 0.89
N THR A 2 -10.81 21.26 1.33
CA THR A 2 -11.16 21.19 2.76
C THR A 2 -10.68 19.88 3.37
N GLU A 3 -10.48 19.85 4.70
CA GLU A 3 -10.06 18.63 5.42
C GLU A 3 -11.05 17.45 5.21
N PHE A 4 -12.32 17.76 4.98
CA PHE A 4 -13.38 16.79 4.66
C PHE A 4 -13.16 16.13 3.29
N GLU A 5 -12.87 16.90 2.25
CA GLU A 5 -12.61 16.39 0.88
C GLU A 5 -11.36 15.51 0.84
N LEU A 6 -10.32 15.85 1.62
CA LEU A 6 -9.11 15.03 1.74
C LEU A 6 -9.39 13.67 2.39
N ARG A 7 -10.19 13.64 3.45
CA ARG A 7 -10.58 12.40 4.13
C ARG A 7 -11.44 11.49 3.25
N GLU A 8 -12.37 12.07 2.49
CA GLU A 8 -13.22 11.30 1.57
C GLU A 8 -12.41 10.71 0.43
N ARG A 9 -11.51 11.49 -0.18
CA ARG A 9 -10.59 11.00 -1.23
C ARG A 9 -9.68 9.90 -0.72
N LEU A 10 -9.10 10.08 0.46
CA LEU A 10 -8.25 9.07 1.09
C LEU A 10 -9.03 7.78 1.37
N THR A 11 -10.26 7.88 1.86
CA THR A 11 -11.11 6.71 2.12
C THR A 11 -11.39 5.96 0.82
N HIS A 12 -11.72 6.67 -0.25
CA HIS A 12 -11.97 6.07 -1.56
C HIS A 12 -10.70 5.42 -2.16
N CYS A 13 -9.52 6.03 -1.98
CA CYS A 13 -8.26 5.42 -2.37
C CYS A 13 -8.00 4.12 -1.61
N ILE A 14 -8.22 4.10 -0.29
CA ILE A 14 -8.06 2.92 0.55
C ILE A 14 -9.02 1.80 0.13
N GLU A 15 -10.29 2.13 -0.09
CA GLU A 15 -11.31 1.16 -0.55
C GLU A 15 -10.94 0.56 -1.90
N LEU A 16 -10.52 1.40 -2.85
CA LEU A 16 -10.06 0.97 -4.17
C LEU A 16 -8.84 0.05 -4.07
N GLU A 17 -7.87 0.37 -3.21
CA GLU A 17 -6.73 -0.52 -2.97
C GLU A 17 -7.16 -1.88 -2.41
N TYR A 18 -8.08 -1.92 -1.44
CA TYR A 18 -8.57 -3.21 -0.91
C TYR A 18 -9.30 -4.04 -1.96
N ILE A 19 -10.07 -3.40 -2.85
CA ILE A 19 -10.71 -4.08 -3.99
C ILE A 19 -9.63 -4.65 -4.92
N LEU A 20 -8.65 -3.84 -5.31
CA LEU A 20 -7.58 -4.27 -6.21
C LEU A 20 -6.71 -5.39 -5.60
N LEU A 21 -6.48 -5.38 -4.29
CA LEU A 21 -5.80 -6.48 -3.59
C LEU A 21 -6.64 -7.77 -3.59
N GLY A 22 -7.96 -7.65 -3.50
CA GLY A 22 -8.89 -8.77 -3.68
C GLY A 22 -8.81 -9.34 -5.09
N ASP A 23 -8.94 -8.48 -6.11
CA ASP A 23 -8.82 -8.87 -7.52
C ASP A 23 -7.47 -9.53 -7.80
N LEU A 24 -6.37 -8.99 -7.25
CA LEU A 24 -5.03 -9.56 -7.38
C LEU A 24 -4.99 -10.97 -6.78
N ARG A 25 -5.57 -11.17 -5.60
CA ARG A 25 -5.63 -12.48 -4.95
C ARG A 25 -6.43 -13.49 -5.78
N ASP A 26 -7.60 -13.09 -6.28
CA ASP A 26 -8.44 -13.96 -7.09
C ASP A 26 -7.71 -14.38 -8.38
N LEU A 27 -7.03 -13.44 -9.04
CA LEU A 27 -6.20 -13.72 -10.21
C LEU A 27 -5.00 -14.63 -9.90
N LEU A 28 -4.46 -14.59 -8.69
CA LEU A 28 -3.41 -15.51 -8.25
C LEU A 28 -3.94 -16.91 -7.96
N GLU A 29 -5.23 -17.10 -7.68
CA GLU A 29 -5.83 -18.42 -7.49
C GLU A 29 -6.12 -19.12 -8.84
N GLU A 30 -6.27 -18.35 -9.93
CA GLU A 30 -6.49 -18.87 -11.29
C GLU A 30 -5.29 -19.62 -11.88
N ALA A 31 -5.56 -20.50 -12.86
CA ALA A 31 -4.50 -21.19 -13.60
C ALA A 31 -3.69 -20.20 -14.46
N PRO A 32 -2.35 -20.31 -14.49
CA PRO A 32 -1.51 -19.37 -15.25
C PRO A 32 -1.84 -19.44 -16.74
N SER A 33 -2.31 -18.32 -17.28
CA SER A 33 -2.66 -18.16 -18.68
C SER A 33 -2.20 -16.79 -19.19
N LYS A 34 -2.20 -16.61 -20.51
CA LYS A 34 -1.95 -15.28 -21.12
C LYS A 34 -3.00 -14.26 -20.70
N GLU A 35 -4.22 -14.70 -20.44
CA GLU A 35 -5.32 -13.85 -19.98
C GLU A 35 -5.12 -13.42 -18.53
N THR A 36 -4.86 -14.37 -17.63
CA THR A 36 -4.54 -14.10 -16.21
C THR A 36 -3.31 -13.20 -16.08
N SER A 37 -2.27 -13.40 -16.90
CA SER A 37 -1.07 -12.54 -16.92
C SER A 37 -1.39 -11.10 -17.36
N ARG A 38 -2.31 -10.93 -18.33
CA ARG A 38 -2.75 -9.62 -18.80
C ARG A 38 -3.55 -8.89 -17.72
N TRP A 39 -4.46 -9.58 -17.04
CA TRP A 39 -5.23 -9.01 -15.94
C TRP A 39 -4.35 -8.67 -14.74
N LEU A 40 -3.42 -9.56 -14.35
CA LEU A 40 -2.43 -9.27 -13.31
C LEU A 40 -1.63 -8.02 -13.64
N THR A 41 -1.15 -7.88 -14.88
CA THR A 41 -0.41 -6.68 -15.30
C THR A 41 -1.27 -5.42 -15.19
N ALA A 42 -2.55 -5.49 -15.59
CA ALA A 42 -3.47 -4.36 -15.50
C ALA A 42 -3.74 -3.93 -14.05
N VAL A 43 -4.02 -4.89 -13.16
CA VAL A 43 -4.23 -4.62 -11.72
C VAL A 43 -2.97 -4.04 -11.09
N LEU A 44 -1.80 -4.57 -11.42
CA LEU A 44 -0.50 -4.05 -10.95
C LEU A 44 -0.23 -2.63 -11.46
N ASP A 45 -0.55 -2.32 -12.72
CA ASP A 45 -0.39 -0.97 -13.27
C ASP A 45 -1.30 0.03 -12.55
N VAL A 46 -2.54 -0.34 -12.23
CA VAL A 46 -3.46 0.52 -11.45
C VAL A 46 -2.96 0.71 -10.02
N LEU A 47 -2.52 -0.36 -9.34
CA LEU A 47 -1.94 -0.25 -7.99
C LEU A 47 -0.70 0.65 -7.98
N LEU A 48 0.17 0.53 -9.00
CA LEU A 48 1.38 1.36 -9.12
C LEU A 48 1.08 2.84 -9.44
N GLU A 49 -0.11 3.14 -9.95
CA GLU A 49 -0.57 4.53 -10.13
C GLU A 49 -1.17 5.08 -8.84
N LYS A 50 -2.00 4.30 -8.14
CA LYS A 50 -2.79 4.78 -7.01
C LYS A 50 -2.03 4.82 -5.68
N ILE A 51 -1.12 3.87 -5.44
CA ILE A 51 -0.35 3.78 -4.20
C ILE A 51 0.51 5.05 -3.95
N PRO A 52 1.25 5.60 -4.94
CA PRO A 52 1.99 6.84 -4.75
C PRO A 52 1.10 8.06 -4.49
N GLU A 53 0.00 8.20 -5.24
CA GLU A 53 -0.95 9.31 -5.07
C GLU A 53 -1.52 9.33 -3.65
N GLU A 54 -1.88 8.15 -3.14
CA GLU A 54 -2.40 8.00 -1.79
C GLU A 54 -1.34 8.31 -0.72
N PHE A 55 -0.10 7.87 -0.93
CA PHE A 55 0.99 8.12 -0.01
C PHE A 55 1.39 9.60 0.07
N GLU A 56 1.41 10.30 -1.06
CA GLU A 56 1.60 11.76 -1.10
C GLU A 56 0.52 12.48 -0.29
N MET A 57 -0.75 12.09 -0.46
CA MET A 57 -1.87 12.63 0.32
C MET A 57 -1.77 12.38 1.84
N ARG A 58 -0.96 11.41 2.28
CA ARG A 58 -0.74 11.08 3.70
C ARG A 58 0.45 11.79 4.30
N CYS A 59 1.48 12.06 3.49
CA CYS A 59 2.74 12.64 3.93
C CYS A 59 2.76 14.16 3.82
N GLU A 60 2.51 14.71 2.62
CA GLU A 60 2.58 16.15 2.37
C GLU A 60 1.22 16.78 2.66
N ASP A 61 1.14 17.64 3.68
CA ASP A 61 -0.10 18.21 4.24
C ASP A 61 -1.13 17.17 4.74
N GLY A 62 -0.72 15.91 4.88
CA GLY A 62 -1.53 14.80 5.35
C GLY A 62 -1.42 14.55 6.85
N TYR A 63 -2.12 13.51 7.34
CA TYR A 63 -2.16 13.23 8.78
C TYR A 63 -0.82 12.81 9.39
N LEU A 64 0.14 12.28 8.61
CA LEU A 64 1.44 11.86 9.14
C LEU A 64 2.27 13.08 9.56
N GLN A 65 2.14 14.21 8.84
CA GLN A 65 2.74 15.47 9.25
C GLN A 65 2.12 15.96 10.55
N SER A 66 0.79 15.89 10.67
CA SER A 66 0.08 16.22 11.91
C SER A 66 0.50 15.35 13.11
N VAL A 67 0.93 14.10 12.87
CA VAL A 67 1.48 13.23 13.93
C VAL A 67 2.85 13.72 14.38
N ILE A 68 3.73 14.12 13.45
CA ILE A 68 5.05 14.68 13.78
C ILE A 68 4.91 16.03 14.51
N ASP A 69 3.98 16.87 14.07
CA ASP A 69 3.73 18.18 14.69
C ASP A 69 3.26 18.04 16.15
N LYS A 70 2.47 17.00 16.44
CA LYS A 70 2.01 16.67 17.80
C LYS A 70 3.07 15.97 18.63
N GLU A 71 3.79 15.02 18.04
CA GLU A 71 4.78 14.17 18.71
C GLU A 71 6.06 14.07 17.88
N PRO A 72 6.99 15.06 18.00
CA PRO A 72 8.23 15.08 17.22
C PRO A 72 9.11 13.85 17.44
N ASN A 73 9.01 13.21 18.61
CA ASN A 73 9.73 11.98 18.93
C ASN A 73 9.33 10.79 18.04
N TRP A 74 8.22 10.87 17.30
CA TRP A 74 7.73 9.82 16.41
C TRP A 74 8.20 10.01 14.96
N GLU A 75 8.96 11.06 14.67
CA GLU A 75 9.59 11.27 13.35
C GLU A 75 10.35 10.02 12.84
N PRO A 76 11.14 9.29 13.65
CA PRO A 76 11.80 8.07 13.19
C PRO A 76 10.81 6.93 12.83
N LEU A 77 9.64 6.89 13.47
CA LEU A 77 8.60 5.91 13.16
C LEU A 77 7.90 6.25 11.84
N VAL A 78 7.63 7.54 11.60
CA VAL A 78 7.06 8.01 10.34
C VAL A 78 8.04 7.78 9.18
N GLN A 79 9.33 8.12 9.35
CA GLN A 79 10.35 7.82 8.34
C GLN A 79 10.43 6.32 8.02
N ARG A 80 10.38 5.45 9.03
CA ARG A 80 10.37 4.00 8.82
C ARG A 80 9.15 3.54 8.01
N LEU A 81 7.96 4.11 8.26
CA LEU A 81 6.77 3.81 7.46
C LEU A 81 6.96 4.24 6.01
N GLN A 82 7.53 5.43 5.78
CA GLN A 82 7.82 5.93 4.44
C GLN A 82 8.81 5.01 3.69
N GLU A 83 9.90 4.59 4.33
CA GLU A 83 10.89 3.67 3.74
C GLU A 83 10.29 2.30 3.41
N GLN A 84 9.42 1.77 4.29
CA GLN A 84 8.70 0.52 4.04
C GLN A 84 7.78 0.65 2.82
N HIS A 85 7.05 1.76 2.72
CA HIS A 85 6.19 2.05 1.58
C HIS A 85 6.99 2.09 0.25
N PHE A 86 8.11 2.81 0.21
CA PHE A 86 8.99 2.85 -0.97
C PHE A 86 9.53 1.48 -1.36
N THR A 87 9.89 0.66 -0.37
CA THR A 87 10.38 -0.71 -0.59
C THR A 87 9.28 -1.59 -1.20
N MET A 88 8.07 -1.51 -0.67
CA MET A 88 6.91 -2.24 -1.20
C MET A 88 6.57 -1.81 -2.63
N PHE A 89 6.59 -0.51 -2.92
CA PHE A 89 6.35 0.02 -4.26
C PHE A 89 7.40 -0.45 -5.27
N ARG A 90 8.69 -0.41 -4.90
CA ARG A 90 9.78 -0.92 -5.75
C ARG A 90 9.62 -2.41 -6.04
N SER A 91 9.23 -3.19 -5.03
CA SER A 91 8.98 -4.62 -5.19
C SER A 91 7.85 -4.87 -6.20
N LEU A 92 6.71 -4.17 -6.04
CA LEU A 92 5.56 -4.28 -6.94
C LEU A 92 5.90 -3.90 -8.38
N LYS A 93 6.70 -2.84 -8.56
CA LYS A 93 7.22 -2.41 -9.86
C LYS A 93 8.09 -3.48 -10.50
N ALA A 94 9.00 -4.10 -9.74
CA ALA A 94 9.84 -5.17 -10.24
C ALA A 94 9.02 -6.41 -10.65
N PHE A 95 7.94 -6.73 -9.94
CA PHE A 95 7.02 -7.80 -10.34
C PHE A 95 6.34 -7.52 -11.68
N ARG A 96 5.78 -6.31 -11.83
CA ARG A 96 5.13 -5.86 -13.08
C ARG A 96 6.11 -5.88 -14.25
N ASP A 97 7.35 -5.46 -14.04
CA ASP A 97 8.39 -5.46 -15.07
C ASP A 97 8.78 -6.89 -15.49
N ARG A 98 8.86 -7.85 -14.54
CA ARG A 98 9.09 -9.28 -14.82
C ARG A 98 7.94 -9.96 -15.55
N LEU A 99 6.70 -9.59 -15.24
CA LEU A 99 5.52 -10.08 -15.97
C LEU A 99 5.52 -9.59 -17.43
N ARG A 100 5.94 -8.33 -17.66
CA ARG A 100 5.99 -7.74 -19.01
C ARG A 100 7.18 -8.21 -19.84
N SER A 101 8.32 -8.55 -19.22
CA SER A 101 9.48 -9.07 -19.94
C SER A 101 9.26 -10.47 -20.50
N GLY A 102 8.21 -11.18 -20.06
CA GLY A 102 7.96 -12.56 -20.49
C GLY A 102 8.85 -13.58 -19.80
N ASP A 103 9.63 -13.17 -18.78
CA ASP A 103 10.46 -14.07 -17.95
C ASP A 103 9.63 -15.04 -17.07
N ILE A 104 8.31 -15.08 -17.26
CA ILE A 104 7.39 -16.04 -16.63
C ILE A 104 7.74 -17.49 -17.01
N GLU A 105 8.44 -17.71 -18.14
CA GLU A 105 8.97 -19.05 -18.46
C GLU A 105 10.15 -19.46 -17.56
N VAL A 106 10.88 -18.49 -16.98
CA VAL A 106 12.03 -18.73 -16.09
C VAL A 106 11.62 -18.67 -14.61
N VAL A 107 10.57 -17.91 -14.30
CA VAL A 107 9.99 -17.77 -12.95
C VAL A 107 8.72 -18.59 -12.91
N SER A 108 8.72 -19.74 -12.23
CA SER A 108 7.50 -20.55 -12.13
C SER A 108 6.33 -19.69 -11.65
N ALA A 109 5.15 -19.86 -12.27
CA ALA A 109 3.94 -19.15 -11.87
C ALA A 109 3.64 -19.31 -10.37
N GLU A 110 4.05 -20.44 -9.78
CA GLU A 110 3.98 -20.73 -8.35
C GLU A 110 4.90 -19.83 -7.51
N SER A 111 6.14 -19.59 -7.94
CA SER A 111 7.04 -18.64 -7.27
C SER A 111 6.49 -17.23 -7.34
N LEU A 112 5.87 -16.86 -8.47
CA LEU A 112 5.27 -15.54 -8.64
C LEU A 112 4.05 -15.35 -7.74
N LYS A 113 3.19 -16.38 -7.65
CA LYS A 113 2.06 -16.42 -6.70
C LYS A 113 2.51 -16.30 -5.26
N LEU A 114 3.54 -17.05 -4.87
CA LEU A 114 4.05 -17.04 -3.50
C LEU A 114 4.59 -15.65 -3.13
N SER A 115 5.45 -15.07 -3.96
CA SER A 115 6.03 -13.76 -3.64
C SER A 115 5.01 -12.62 -3.69
N LEU A 116 4.00 -12.69 -4.58
CA LEU A 116 2.94 -11.67 -4.62
C LEU A 116 1.97 -11.83 -3.44
N GLY A 117 1.70 -13.06 -3.00
CA GLY A 117 0.96 -13.33 -1.77
C GLY A 117 1.67 -12.78 -0.53
N GLU A 118 2.97 -13.03 -0.38
CA GLU A 118 3.80 -12.45 0.69
C GLU A 118 3.77 -10.91 0.66
N TRP A 119 3.79 -10.32 -0.54
CA TRP A 119 3.69 -8.87 -0.71
C TRP A 119 2.33 -8.33 -0.23
N ILE A 120 1.22 -8.98 -0.61
CA ILE A 120 -0.14 -8.60 -0.15
C ILE A 120 -0.24 -8.64 1.38
N GLU A 121 0.28 -9.70 2.01
CA GLU A 121 0.29 -9.82 3.47
C GLU A 121 1.11 -8.72 4.13
N SER A 122 2.31 -8.45 3.59
CA SER A 122 3.19 -7.40 4.09
C SER A 122 2.53 -6.02 3.99
N PHE A 123 1.92 -5.72 2.84
CA PHE A 123 1.18 -4.47 2.62
C PHE A 123 0.00 -4.31 3.58
N THR A 124 -0.79 -5.36 3.78
CA THR A 124 -1.91 -5.37 4.74
C THR A 124 -1.43 -5.11 6.17
N ASN A 125 -0.31 -5.71 6.57
CA ASN A 125 0.29 -5.49 7.88
C ASN A 125 0.86 -4.08 8.05
N HIS A 126 1.43 -3.51 6.99
CA HIS A 126 1.88 -2.12 6.97
C HIS A 126 0.70 -1.16 7.19
N ARG A 127 -0.43 -1.36 6.50
CA ARG A 127 -1.66 -0.57 6.70
C ARG A 127 -2.20 -0.61 8.12
N ARG A 128 -2.22 -1.80 8.73
CA ARG A 128 -2.62 -1.94 10.15
C ARG A 128 -1.68 -1.21 11.09
N SER A 129 -0.38 -1.24 10.81
CA SER A 129 0.64 -0.57 11.64
C SER A 129 0.51 0.95 11.55
N GLU A 130 0.24 1.46 10.35
CA GLU A 130 -0.03 2.87 10.12
C GLU A 130 -1.32 3.34 10.81
N GLN A 131 -2.44 2.63 10.64
CA GLN A 131 -3.69 2.93 11.35
C GLN A 131 -3.51 2.94 12.87
N ARG A 132 -2.71 2.01 13.41
CA ARG A 132 -2.39 1.98 14.84
C ARG A 132 -1.61 3.21 15.27
N LEU A 133 -0.63 3.66 14.49
CA LEU A 133 0.15 4.85 14.78
C LEU A 133 -0.73 6.10 14.79
N VAL A 134 -1.64 6.24 13.83
CA VAL A 134 -2.63 7.33 13.79
C VAL A 134 -3.54 7.29 15.01
N LEU A 135 -4.10 6.12 15.33
CA LEU A 135 -4.96 5.95 16.51
C LEU A 135 -4.21 6.28 17.81
N MET A 136 -2.95 5.88 17.94
CA MET A 136 -2.12 6.22 19.10
C MET A 136 -1.89 7.72 19.21
N ALA A 137 -1.59 8.42 18.12
CA ALA A 137 -1.43 9.87 18.12
C ALA A 137 -2.71 10.60 18.55
N THR A 138 -3.88 10.07 18.17
CA THR A 138 -5.18 10.61 18.63
C THR A 138 -5.51 10.29 20.08
N HIS A 139 -5.02 9.17 20.63
CA HIS A 139 -5.26 8.78 22.04
C HIS A 139 -4.30 9.44 23.03
N VAL A 140 -3.09 9.85 22.59
CA VAL A 140 -2.19 10.67 23.44
C VAL A 140 -2.87 12.00 23.80
N ASP A 141 -3.77 12.52 22.95
CA ASP A 141 -4.62 13.69 23.22
C ASP A 141 -5.68 13.46 24.32
N VAL A 142 -6.03 12.20 24.66
CA VAL A 142 -7.06 11.86 25.67
C VAL A 142 -6.45 11.53 27.04
N GLY A 143 -5.12 11.52 27.13
CA GLY A 143 -4.37 11.06 28.31
C GLY A 143 -3.65 12.14 29.09
N TRP A 144 -4.14 13.39 29.14
CA TRP A 144 -3.62 14.36 30.14
C TRP A 144 -4.65 15.43 30.52
N GLY A 145 -5.67 15.03 31.26
CA GLY A 145 -6.63 15.96 31.87
C GLY A 145 -7.24 15.40 33.13
N GLY A 146 -6.54 15.60 34.27
CA GLY A 146 -7.10 15.51 35.63
C GLY A 146 -6.99 14.18 36.33
#